data_AF-A0A6A6CS29-F1
#
_entry.id   AF-A0A6A6CS29-F1
#
_cell.length_a   1.000
_cell.length_b   1.000
_cell.length_c   1.000
_cell.angle_alpha   90.00
_cell.angle_beta   90.00
_cell.angle_gamma   90.00
#
_symmetry.space_group_name_H-M   'P 1'
#
loop_
_entity.id
_entity.type
_entity.pdbx_description
1 polymer ?
#
loop_
_entity_poly.entity_id
_entity_poly.type
_entity_poly.pdbx_seq_one_letter_code
_entity_poly.pdbx_strand_id
1 'polypeptide(L)'
;MATLSKMTCWATALLAAVATAQPHGHIHHRHQHRSTTCDFGIPDPPGCPAGVLSQWCGMITTEVSGLKTSENPVAMIPNIEAIYKQANIKADPSSALADPETIMQYPQARAAMERMKASYPTTGSPDLTPEDIQNVYADALNAACNKTGVPEDILIKIIWTESKGHPLVYNGLTQMDYVAWGQMADENPDLKNRYEPTSNIVAAAMYLAKQKGQFGGTWDETYYNHYQDPSLPDA
;
A
#
# COMPACT_ATOMS: atom_id res chain seq x y z
N MET A 1 -59.58 -14.07 -6.70
CA MET A 1 -58.58 -15.09 -7.08
C MET A 1 -57.24 -14.52 -6.67
N ALA A 2 -56.65 -14.90 -5.52
CA ALA A 2 -55.84 -16.12 -5.33
C ALA A 2 -54.73 -16.20 -6.40
N THR A 3 -53.43 -16.15 -6.09
CA THR A 3 -52.71 -17.00 -5.13
C THR A 3 -51.37 -16.41 -4.67
N LEU A 4 -51.03 -16.70 -3.41
CA LEU A 4 -49.68 -16.69 -2.84
C LEU A 4 -48.73 -17.69 -3.53
N SER A 5 -47.43 -17.41 -3.52
CA SER A 5 -46.36 -18.39 -3.20
C SER A 5 -45.02 -17.64 -3.09
N LYS A 6 -44.46 -17.39 -1.89
CA LYS A 6 -43.47 -18.23 -1.19
C LYS A 6 -42.34 -18.76 -2.09
N MET A 7 -41.13 -18.22 -1.92
CA MET A 7 -39.90 -19.01 -2.06
C MET A 7 -39.02 -18.82 -0.83
N THR A 8 -38.70 -19.99 -0.27
CA THR A 8 -38.06 -20.31 0.99
C THR A 8 -36.54 -20.36 0.88
N CYS A 9 -35.89 -20.07 2.00
CA CYS A 9 -34.52 -20.47 2.36
C CYS A 9 -34.12 -21.86 1.86
N TRP A 10 -32.89 -21.99 1.39
CA TRP A 10 -32.11 -23.22 1.50
C TRP A 10 -30.79 -22.91 2.19
N ALA A 11 -30.63 -23.50 3.37
CA ALA A 11 -29.37 -23.70 4.06
C ALA A 11 -29.06 -25.21 4.04
N THR A 12 -27.82 -25.57 4.41
CA THR A 12 -27.20 -26.91 4.58
C THR A 12 -26.62 -27.58 3.35
N ALA A 13 -25.57 -28.39 3.41
CA ALA A 13 -24.29 -28.44 4.14
C ALA A 13 -23.60 -29.77 3.72
N LEU A 14 -22.27 -29.79 3.78
CA LEU A 14 -21.38 -30.95 4.01
C LEU A 14 -20.97 -31.92 2.87
N LEU A 15 -19.63 -31.93 2.67
CA LEU A 15 -18.66 -33.04 2.56
C LEU A 15 -18.63 -33.98 1.34
N ALA A 16 -17.48 -33.96 0.67
CA ALA A 16 -16.66 -35.17 0.47
C ALA A 16 -15.19 -34.80 0.24
N ALA A 17 -14.29 -35.40 1.03
CA ALA A 17 -12.86 -35.41 0.82
C ALA A 17 -12.51 -36.40 -0.29
N VAL A 18 -11.61 -36.01 -1.20
CA VAL A 18 -10.84 -36.96 -2.02
C VAL A 18 -9.39 -36.50 -2.02
N ALA A 19 -8.56 -37.29 -1.35
CA ALA A 19 -7.12 -37.22 -1.45
C ALA A 19 -6.67 -37.96 -2.70
N THR A 20 -5.91 -37.31 -3.59
CA THR A 20 -4.98 -37.99 -4.51
C THR A 20 -3.81 -37.09 -4.91
N ALA A 21 -2.62 -37.59 -4.62
CA ALA A 21 -1.34 -37.48 -5.33
C ALA A 21 -0.85 -36.10 -5.84
N GLN A 22 0.21 -35.61 -5.17
CA GLN A 22 1.14 -34.61 -5.70
C GLN A 22 1.97 -35.19 -6.87
N PRO A 23 2.17 -34.45 -7.98
CA PRO A 23 3.34 -34.60 -8.83
C PRO A 23 4.46 -33.67 -8.32
N HIS A 24 5.67 -34.23 -8.25
CA HIS A 24 6.90 -33.51 -7.92
C HIS A 24 7.19 -32.42 -8.96
N GLY A 25 6.97 -31.16 -8.60
CA GLY A 25 7.50 -30.00 -9.29
C GLY A 25 8.69 -29.45 -8.51
N HIS A 26 9.84 -29.34 -9.18
CA HIS A 26 11.04 -28.70 -8.65
C HIS A 26 10.73 -27.27 -8.18
N ILE A 27 10.64 -27.08 -6.86
CA ILE A 27 10.58 -25.75 -6.25
C ILE A 27 12.01 -25.23 -6.25
N HIS A 28 12.28 -24.23 -7.11
CA HIS A 28 13.40 -23.34 -6.89
C HIS A 28 13.21 -22.68 -5.52
N HIS A 29 14.06 -23.04 -4.56
CA HIS A 29 14.14 -22.38 -3.27
C HIS A 29 14.58 -20.92 -3.48
N ARG A 30 13.62 -20.03 -3.72
CA ARG A 30 13.75 -18.63 -3.34
C ARG A 30 13.84 -18.67 -1.83
N HIS A 31 15.02 -18.41 -1.28
CA HIS A 31 15.19 -18.22 0.17
C HIS A 31 14.31 -17.03 0.58
N GLN A 32 13.07 -17.32 0.95
CA GLN A 32 12.19 -16.37 1.63
C GLN A 32 12.78 -16.22 3.03
N HIS A 33 13.59 -15.18 3.23
CA HIS A 33 13.86 -14.66 4.56
C HIS A 33 12.53 -14.22 5.14
N ARG A 34 11.86 -15.13 5.85
CA ARG A 34 10.68 -14.82 6.64
C ARG A 34 11.19 -14.07 7.86
N SER A 35 10.91 -12.78 7.98
CA SER A 35 11.25 -12.05 9.19
C SER A 35 10.51 -12.67 10.38
N THR A 36 11.25 -13.36 11.24
CA THR A 36 10.72 -13.93 12.50
C THR A 36 10.59 -12.88 13.60
N THR A 37 10.87 -11.62 13.29
CA THR A 37 10.88 -10.49 14.21
C THR A 37 9.97 -9.38 13.69
N CYS A 38 9.17 -8.78 14.57
CA CYS A 38 8.38 -7.56 14.34
C CYS A 38 9.18 -6.43 13.67
N ASP A 39 10.50 -6.42 13.83
CA ASP A 39 11.35 -5.31 13.45
C ASP A 39 12.07 -5.48 12.11
N PHE A 40 11.88 -6.59 11.39
CA PHE A 40 12.55 -6.81 10.10
C PHE A 40 14.08 -6.64 10.15
N GLY A 41 14.69 -7.01 11.29
CA GLY A 41 16.13 -6.85 11.54
C GLY A 41 16.58 -5.39 11.73
N ILE A 42 15.69 -4.50 12.13
CA ILE A 42 16.02 -3.11 12.51
C ILE A 42 16.52 -3.09 13.97
N PRO A 43 17.74 -2.56 14.22
CA PRO A 43 18.31 -2.50 15.56
C PRO A 43 17.45 -1.70 16.54
N ASP A 44 17.50 -2.08 17.82
CA ASP A 44 16.85 -1.32 18.88
C ASP A 44 17.56 0.01 19.14
N PRO A 45 16.82 1.09 19.44
CA PRO A 45 17.41 2.34 19.87
C PRO A 45 18.20 2.13 21.18
N PRO A 46 19.41 2.69 21.32
CA PRO A 46 20.21 2.53 22.52
C PRO A 46 19.47 2.98 23.79
N GLY A 47 19.44 2.11 24.80
CA GLY A 47 18.79 2.42 26.09
C GLY A 47 17.26 2.39 26.07
N CYS A 48 16.63 1.92 24.99
CA CYS A 48 15.17 1.80 24.94
C CYS A 48 14.66 0.74 25.94
N PRO A 49 13.68 1.07 26.82
CA PRO A 49 13.11 0.12 27.75
C PRO A 49 12.41 -1.05 27.03
N ALA A 50 12.55 -2.27 27.54
CA ALA A 50 11.93 -3.47 26.95
C ALA A 50 10.39 -3.35 26.79
N GLY A 51 9.72 -2.65 27.70
CA GLY A 51 8.28 -2.41 27.61
C GLY A 51 7.88 -1.56 26.39
N VAL A 52 8.70 -0.55 26.04
CA VAL A 52 8.49 0.30 24.87
C VAL A 52 8.73 -0.49 23.58
N LEU A 53 9.80 -1.30 23.54
CA LEU A 53 10.08 -2.19 22.41
C LEU A 53 8.95 -3.22 22.20
N SER A 54 8.38 -3.75 23.28
CA SER A 54 7.23 -4.64 23.20
C SER A 54 5.99 -3.95 22.63
N GLN A 55 5.76 -2.68 22.94
CA GLN A 55 4.63 -1.90 22.38
C GLN A 55 4.82 -1.65 20.89
N TRP A 56 6.02 -1.21 20.49
CA TRP A 56 6.41 -1.07 19.09
C TRP A 56 6.16 -2.37 18.31
N CYS A 57 6.67 -3.49 18.83
CA CYS A 57 6.50 -4.79 18.20
C CYS A 57 5.04 -5.24 18.09
N GLY A 58 4.22 -4.94 19.09
CA GLY A 58 2.79 -5.23 19.05
C GLY A 58 2.10 -4.48 17.90
N MET A 59 2.38 -3.19 17.77
CA MET A 59 1.83 -2.34 16.72
C MET A 59 2.24 -2.80 15.30
N ILE A 60 3.53 -3.00 15.05
CA ILE A 60 4.01 -3.46 13.74
C ILE A 60 3.46 -4.85 13.40
N THR A 61 3.35 -5.74 14.39
CA THR A 61 2.74 -7.05 14.19
C THR A 61 1.27 -6.92 13.76
N THR A 62 0.50 -6.06 14.41
CA THR A 62 -0.90 -5.80 14.05
C THR A 62 -1.03 -5.26 12.63
N GLU A 63 -0.21 -4.29 12.23
CA GLU A 63 -0.23 -3.72 10.88
C GLU A 63 0.12 -4.74 9.82
N VAL A 64 1.20 -5.51 10.01
CA VAL A 64 1.62 -6.55 9.06
C VAL A 64 0.58 -7.65 8.95
N SER A 65 -0.05 -8.05 10.06
CA SER A 65 -1.16 -9.02 10.04
C SER A 65 -2.39 -8.48 9.33
N GLY A 66 -2.73 -7.21 9.53
CA GLY A 66 -3.80 -6.51 8.81
C GLY A 66 -3.52 -6.49 7.31
N LEU A 67 -2.31 -6.07 6.92
CA LEU A 67 -1.91 -6.00 5.53
C LEU A 67 -1.94 -7.37 4.85
N LYS A 68 -1.37 -8.41 5.47
CA LYS A 68 -1.41 -9.80 4.95
C LYS A 68 -2.84 -10.34 4.80
N THR A 69 -3.77 -9.84 5.59
CA THR A 69 -5.19 -10.24 5.51
C THR A 69 -5.90 -9.49 4.38
N SER A 70 -5.78 -8.16 4.36
CA SER A 70 -6.46 -7.29 3.38
C SER A 70 -5.90 -7.39 1.96
N GLU A 71 -4.60 -7.67 1.83
CA GLU A 71 -3.88 -7.74 0.55
C GLU A 71 -3.51 -9.19 0.18
N ASN A 72 -4.22 -10.18 0.74
CA ASN A 72 -3.93 -11.59 0.48
C ASN A 72 -4.07 -11.90 -1.02
N PRO A 73 -3.00 -12.34 -1.72
CA PRO A 73 -3.06 -12.54 -3.16
C PRO A 73 -4.07 -13.60 -3.62
N VAL A 74 -4.29 -14.64 -2.82
CA VAL A 74 -5.27 -15.70 -3.14
C VAL A 74 -6.69 -15.13 -3.18
N ALA A 75 -6.99 -14.18 -2.29
CA ALA A 75 -8.30 -13.55 -2.22
C ALA A 75 -8.44 -12.37 -3.18
N MET A 76 -7.37 -11.58 -3.36
CA MET A 76 -7.46 -10.26 -4.00
C MET A 76 -7.13 -10.26 -5.49
N ILE A 77 -6.27 -11.16 -6.00
CA ILE A 77 -5.93 -11.18 -7.43
C ILE A 77 -7.20 -11.30 -8.31
N PRO A 78 -8.14 -12.24 -8.06
CA PRO A 78 -9.36 -12.34 -8.89
C PRO A 78 -10.22 -11.07 -8.86
N ASN A 79 -10.26 -10.38 -7.71
CA ASN A 79 -11.01 -9.13 -7.57
C ASN A 79 -10.34 -8.00 -8.35
N ILE A 80 -9.01 -7.87 -8.27
CA ILE A 80 -8.24 -6.84 -8.99
C ILE A 80 -8.30 -7.10 -10.49
N GLU A 81 -8.21 -8.36 -10.94
CA GLU A 81 -8.42 -8.75 -12.34
C GLU A 81 -9.79 -8.29 -12.86
N ALA A 82 -10.84 -8.48 -12.07
CA ALA A 82 -12.19 -8.04 -12.43
C ALA A 82 -12.28 -6.51 -12.52
N ILE A 83 -11.71 -5.80 -11.55
CA ILE A 83 -11.63 -4.32 -11.53
C ILE A 83 -10.86 -3.81 -12.76
N TYR A 84 -9.69 -4.38 -13.03
CA TYR A 84 -8.85 -3.97 -14.16
C TYR A 84 -9.54 -4.23 -15.48
N LYS A 85 -10.18 -5.39 -15.64
CA LYS A 85 -10.97 -5.70 -16.83
C LYS A 85 -12.11 -4.69 -17.03
N GLN A 86 -12.83 -4.33 -15.97
CA GLN A 86 -13.91 -3.35 -16.04
C GLN A 86 -13.39 -1.94 -16.41
N ALA A 87 -12.23 -1.56 -15.89
CA ALA A 87 -11.59 -0.28 -16.14
C ALA A 87 -10.70 -0.26 -17.41
N ASN A 88 -10.62 -1.37 -18.15
CA ASN A 88 -9.74 -1.56 -19.31
C ASN A 88 -8.25 -1.30 -19.00
N ILE A 89 -7.81 -1.69 -17.80
CA ILE A 89 -6.43 -1.64 -17.32
C ILE A 89 -5.69 -2.93 -17.73
N LYS A 90 -4.43 -2.81 -18.16
CA LYS A 90 -3.58 -3.92 -18.64
C LYS A 90 -2.45 -4.30 -17.67
N ALA A 91 -2.24 -3.52 -16.63
CA ALA A 91 -1.20 -3.72 -15.63
C ALA A 91 -1.36 -5.08 -14.95
N ASP A 92 -0.25 -5.63 -14.47
CA ASP A 92 -0.26 -6.88 -13.71
C ASP A 92 -1.03 -6.66 -12.38
N PRO A 93 -2.13 -7.38 -12.12
CA PRO A 93 -2.89 -7.29 -10.87
C PRO A 93 -2.02 -7.51 -9.62
N SER A 94 -1.00 -8.37 -9.71
CA SER A 94 -0.10 -8.67 -8.59
C SER A 94 0.79 -7.48 -8.21
N SER A 95 1.03 -6.54 -9.14
CA SER A 95 1.79 -5.31 -8.85
C SER A 95 1.05 -4.40 -7.86
N ALA A 96 -0.25 -4.57 -7.68
CA ALA A 96 -1.05 -3.74 -6.79
C ALA A 96 -1.07 -4.25 -5.35
N LEU A 97 -0.56 -5.46 -5.10
CA LEU A 97 -0.63 -6.11 -3.80
C LEU A 97 0.64 -5.92 -2.97
N ALA A 98 0.46 -5.91 -1.65
CA ALA A 98 1.55 -5.87 -0.70
C ALA A 98 2.21 -7.23 -0.53
N ASP A 99 3.54 -7.21 -0.38
CA ASP A 99 4.30 -8.26 0.26
C ASP A 99 5.22 -7.62 1.32
N PRO A 100 4.88 -7.68 2.62
CA PRO A 100 5.66 -7.03 3.68
C PRO A 100 7.15 -7.38 3.65
N GLU A 101 7.51 -8.63 3.32
CA GLU A 101 8.91 -9.05 3.30
C GLU A 101 9.66 -8.43 2.11
N THR A 102 8.97 -8.24 0.98
CA THR A 102 9.53 -7.53 -0.18
C THR A 102 9.56 -6.02 0.06
N ILE A 103 8.53 -5.44 0.68
CA ILE A 103 8.49 -4.01 1.01
C ILE A 103 9.69 -3.63 1.88
N MET A 104 9.99 -4.45 2.89
CA MET A 104 11.10 -4.19 3.81
C MET A 104 12.50 -4.42 3.21
N GLN A 105 12.59 -4.88 1.96
CA GLN A 105 13.84 -4.90 1.20
C GLN A 105 14.11 -3.58 0.49
N TYR A 106 13.12 -2.70 0.34
CA TYR A 106 13.34 -1.38 -0.24
C TYR A 106 14.11 -0.47 0.74
N PRO A 107 15.22 0.15 0.30
CA PRO A 107 16.04 0.98 1.19
C PRO A 107 15.25 2.09 1.89
N GLN A 108 14.33 2.75 1.18
CA GLN A 108 13.53 3.84 1.73
C GLN A 108 12.49 3.34 2.75
N ALA A 109 11.86 2.19 2.52
CA ALA A 109 10.94 1.59 3.49
C ALA A 109 11.68 1.16 4.76
N ARG A 110 12.87 0.60 4.60
CA ARG A 110 13.74 0.26 5.73
C ARG A 110 14.19 1.50 6.50
N ALA A 111 14.64 2.55 5.82
CA ALA A 111 15.03 3.81 6.44
C ALA A 111 13.86 4.47 7.19
N ALA A 112 12.64 4.42 6.64
CA ALA A 112 11.43 4.89 7.31
C ALA A 112 11.22 4.16 8.63
N MET A 113 11.18 2.82 8.60
CA MET A 113 10.98 2.00 9.78
C MET A 113 12.10 2.17 10.82
N GLU A 114 13.36 2.33 10.38
CA GLU A 114 14.49 2.65 11.25
C GLU A 114 14.28 3.98 11.97
N ARG A 115 13.86 5.01 11.24
CA ARG A 115 13.60 6.34 11.79
C ARG A 115 12.41 6.34 12.76
N MET A 116 11.31 5.68 12.40
CA MET A 116 10.12 5.51 13.23
C MET A 116 10.45 4.78 14.53
N LYS A 117 11.20 3.67 14.46
CA LYS A 117 11.61 2.93 15.66
C LYS A 117 12.52 3.77 16.56
N ALA A 118 13.39 4.57 15.97
CA ALA A 118 14.28 5.47 16.70
C ALA A 118 13.54 6.60 17.43
N SER A 119 12.46 7.14 16.85
CA SER A 119 11.65 8.20 17.47
C SER A 119 10.60 7.67 18.44
N TYR A 120 10.13 6.44 18.28
CA TYR A 120 9.04 5.87 19.06
C TYR A 120 9.18 6.03 20.59
N PRO A 121 10.38 5.84 21.22
CA PRO A 121 10.52 5.99 22.66
C PRO A 121 10.26 7.41 23.19
N THR A 122 10.39 8.42 22.34
CA THR A 122 10.17 9.83 22.72
C THR A 122 8.79 10.32 22.31
N THR A 123 8.23 9.82 21.20
CA THR A 123 6.94 10.28 20.66
C THR A 123 5.76 9.41 21.06
N GLY A 124 6.00 8.13 21.37
CA GLY A 124 4.94 7.13 21.53
C GLY A 124 4.14 6.83 20.26
N SER A 125 4.60 7.32 19.10
CA SER A 125 3.92 7.22 17.80
C SER A 125 4.87 6.72 16.72
N PRO A 126 4.41 5.83 15.80
CA PRO A 126 5.17 5.41 14.62
C PRO A 126 5.26 6.48 13.53
N ASP A 127 4.79 7.70 13.75
CA ASP A 127 4.69 8.70 12.70
C ASP A 127 6.06 9.33 12.34
N LEU A 128 6.35 9.50 11.04
CA LEU A 128 7.48 10.31 10.55
C LEU A 128 7.07 11.76 10.38
N THR A 129 7.80 12.72 10.92
CA THR A 129 7.50 14.13 10.65
C THR A 129 7.61 14.48 9.15
N PRO A 130 7.01 15.60 8.68
CA PRO A 130 7.22 16.06 7.29
C PRO A 130 8.69 16.20 6.90
N GLU A 131 9.55 16.64 7.82
CA GLU A 131 11.00 16.70 7.62
C GLU A 131 11.62 15.31 7.49
N ASP A 132 11.18 14.34 8.31
CA ASP A 132 11.62 12.95 8.17
C ASP A 132 11.18 12.35 6.83
N ILE A 133 9.95 12.62 6.38
CA ILE A 133 9.43 12.18 5.07
C ILE A 133 10.29 12.75 3.95
N GLN A 134 10.58 14.05 4.00
CA GLN A 134 11.43 14.71 3.02
C GLN A 134 12.80 14.02 2.92
N ASN A 135 13.42 13.74 4.06
CA ASN A 135 14.75 13.13 4.09
C ASN A 135 14.75 11.65 3.68
N VAL A 136 13.81 10.86 4.19
CA VAL A 136 13.72 9.41 3.93
C VAL A 136 13.34 9.12 2.48
N TYR A 137 12.46 9.93 1.89
CA TYR A 137 11.94 9.73 0.54
C TYR A 137 12.49 10.71 -0.50
N ALA A 138 13.56 11.43 -0.20
CA ALA A 138 14.12 12.49 -1.05
C ALA A 138 14.25 12.10 -2.53
N ASP A 139 14.85 10.94 -2.83
CA ASP A 139 15.03 10.48 -4.22
C ASP A 139 13.70 10.17 -4.92
N ALA A 140 12.73 9.61 -4.20
CA ALA A 140 11.40 9.32 -4.74
C ALA A 140 10.60 10.61 -4.99
N LEU A 141 10.69 11.57 -4.06
CA LEU A 141 10.09 12.89 -4.20
C LEU A 141 10.68 13.63 -5.40
N ASN A 142 12.01 13.65 -5.54
CA ASN A 142 12.69 14.25 -6.68
C ASN A 142 12.28 13.61 -8.01
N ALA A 143 12.21 12.27 -8.06
CA ALA A 143 11.77 11.55 -9.26
C ALA A 143 10.33 11.92 -9.65
N ALA A 144 9.43 12.00 -8.67
CA ALA A 144 8.04 12.38 -8.88
C ALA A 144 7.91 13.84 -9.34
N CYS A 145 8.54 14.79 -8.65
CA CYS A 145 8.52 16.22 -9.00
C CYS A 145 9.03 16.44 -10.42
N ASN A 146 10.16 15.84 -10.78
CA ASN A 146 10.74 15.98 -12.12
C ASN A 146 9.85 15.39 -13.22
N LYS A 147 9.10 14.33 -12.92
CA LYS A 147 8.23 13.67 -13.90
C LYS A 147 6.94 14.44 -14.16
N THR A 148 6.36 15.06 -13.13
CA THR A 148 4.96 15.52 -13.17
C THR A 148 4.80 17.02 -12.93
N GLY A 149 5.82 17.69 -12.40
CA GLY A 149 5.74 19.09 -11.97
C GLY A 149 4.90 19.32 -10.71
N VAL A 150 4.45 18.25 -10.03
CA VAL A 150 3.83 18.36 -8.71
C VAL A 150 4.89 18.87 -7.72
N PRO A 151 4.61 19.93 -6.94
CA PRO A 151 5.53 20.43 -5.93
C PRO A 151 5.85 19.42 -4.84
N GLU A 152 7.09 19.45 -4.34
CA GLU A 152 7.57 18.53 -3.31
C GLU A 152 6.77 18.63 -2.01
N ASP A 153 6.41 19.84 -1.59
CA ASP A 153 5.62 20.10 -0.38
C ASP A 153 4.22 19.49 -0.47
N ILE A 154 3.62 19.45 -1.66
CA ILE A 154 2.35 18.75 -1.90
C ILE A 154 2.52 17.24 -1.76
N LEU A 155 3.59 16.65 -2.31
CA LEU A 155 3.84 15.21 -2.18
C LEU A 155 4.12 14.81 -0.72
N ILE A 156 4.92 15.60 0.01
CA ILE A 156 5.16 15.40 1.44
C ILE A 156 3.84 15.47 2.20
N LYS A 157 2.99 16.45 1.89
CA LYS A 157 1.67 16.61 2.51
C LYS A 157 0.78 15.39 2.27
N ILE A 158 0.75 14.85 1.05
CA ILE A 158 0.01 13.63 0.74
C ILE A 158 0.53 12.48 1.60
N ILE A 159 1.84 12.18 1.57
CA ILE A 159 2.41 11.07 2.34
C ILE A 159 2.12 11.22 3.84
N TRP A 160 2.30 12.44 4.38
CA TRP A 160 2.02 12.72 5.80
C TRP A 160 0.55 12.53 6.14
N THR A 161 -0.36 12.99 5.30
CA THR A 161 -1.81 12.89 5.55
C THR A 161 -2.28 11.44 5.48
N GLU A 162 -1.83 10.71 4.47
CA GLU A 162 -2.35 9.40 4.07
C GLU A 162 -1.73 8.23 4.83
N SER A 163 -0.45 8.30 5.20
CA SER A 163 0.25 7.19 5.87
C SER A 163 1.13 7.60 7.04
N LYS A 164 1.28 8.91 7.30
CA LYS A 164 2.28 9.42 8.25
C LYS A 164 3.71 8.98 7.90
N GLY A 165 3.95 8.63 6.64
CA GLY A 165 5.21 8.07 6.15
C GLY A 165 5.39 6.57 6.37
N HIS A 166 4.36 5.84 6.82
CA HIS A 166 4.49 4.43 7.18
C HIS A 166 4.43 3.51 5.95
N PRO A 167 5.48 2.72 5.65
CA PRO A 167 5.54 1.95 4.40
C PRO A 167 4.68 0.67 4.40
N LEU A 168 4.24 0.21 5.58
CA LEU A 168 3.47 -1.05 5.72
C LEU A 168 1.97 -0.82 6.00
N VAL A 169 1.45 0.39 5.78
CA VAL A 169 0.00 0.63 5.89
C VAL A 169 -0.73 0.13 4.63
N TYR A 170 -2.00 -0.25 4.80
CA TYR A 170 -2.89 -0.58 3.68
C TYR A 170 -2.92 0.56 2.65
N ASN A 171 -2.98 0.22 1.35
CA ASN A 171 -2.85 1.12 0.20
C ASN A 171 -1.52 1.92 0.09
N GLY A 172 -0.52 1.61 0.92
CA GLY A 172 0.81 2.20 0.84
C GLY A 172 0.86 3.69 1.23
N LEU A 173 1.97 4.35 0.90
CA LEU A 173 2.33 5.68 1.42
C LEU A 173 1.31 6.79 1.11
N THR A 174 0.61 6.67 -0.01
CA THR A 174 -0.27 7.71 -0.55
C THR A 174 -1.75 7.28 -0.60
N GLN A 175 -2.08 6.15 0.03
CA GLN A 175 -3.44 5.56 0.07
C GLN A 175 -4.10 5.34 -1.31
N MET A 176 -3.30 5.22 -2.37
CA MET A 176 -3.77 5.06 -3.74
C MET A 176 -4.52 3.74 -3.94
N ASP A 177 -5.72 3.80 -4.50
CA ASP A 177 -6.53 2.62 -4.79
C ASP A 177 -6.01 1.80 -6.00
N TYR A 178 -6.62 0.62 -6.21
CA TYR A 178 -6.23 -0.29 -7.28
C TYR A 178 -6.42 0.29 -8.68
N VAL A 179 -7.52 1.02 -8.93
CA VAL A 179 -7.83 1.60 -10.25
C VAL A 179 -6.84 2.71 -10.57
N ALA A 180 -6.63 3.63 -9.62
CA ALA A 180 -5.68 4.72 -9.78
C ALA A 180 -4.26 4.18 -10.01
N TRP A 181 -3.83 3.19 -9.21
CA TRP A 181 -2.54 2.52 -9.42
C TRP A 181 -2.45 1.86 -10.80
N GLY A 182 -3.43 1.05 -11.17
CA GLY A 182 -3.43 0.30 -12.41
C GLY A 182 -3.36 1.20 -13.64
N GLN A 183 -4.09 2.32 -13.64
CA GLN A 183 -4.01 3.33 -14.71
C GLN A 183 -2.61 3.94 -14.82
N MET A 184 -1.98 4.28 -13.69
CA MET A 184 -0.63 4.87 -13.72
C MET A 184 0.42 3.84 -14.13
N ALA A 185 0.30 2.59 -13.67
CA ALA A 185 1.18 1.49 -14.04
C ALA A 185 1.08 1.14 -15.54
N ASP A 186 -0.10 1.26 -16.15
CA ASP A 186 -0.27 1.15 -17.61
C ASP A 186 0.47 2.25 -18.38
N GLU A 187 0.44 3.48 -17.85
CA GLU A 187 1.05 4.64 -18.48
C GLU A 187 2.57 4.69 -18.27
N ASN A 188 3.09 4.07 -17.22
CA ASN A 188 4.51 4.12 -16.87
C ASN A 188 5.07 2.72 -16.50
N PRO A 189 5.79 2.05 -17.42
CA PRO A 189 6.33 0.71 -17.19
C PRO A 189 7.47 0.66 -16.15
N ASP A 190 7.98 1.81 -15.72
CA ASP A 190 8.96 1.88 -14.62
C ASP A 190 8.33 1.66 -13.26
N LEU A 191 6.99 1.78 -13.13
CA LEU A 191 6.27 1.48 -11.91
C LEU A 191 6.21 -0.03 -11.69
N LYS A 192 6.80 -0.52 -10.60
CA LYS A 192 6.97 -1.96 -10.34
C LYS A 192 5.94 -2.53 -9.39
N ASN A 193 5.67 -1.83 -8.29
CA ASN A 193 4.71 -2.29 -7.29
C ASN A 193 4.11 -1.11 -6.53
N ARG A 194 2.82 -1.19 -6.19
CA ARG A 194 2.06 -0.13 -5.49
C ARG A 194 2.63 0.19 -4.12
N TYR A 195 3.37 -0.74 -3.50
CA TYR A 195 3.98 -0.58 -2.19
C TYR A 195 5.49 -0.29 -2.22
N GLU A 196 6.12 -0.30 -3.40
CA GLU A 196 7.48 0.22 -3.54
C GLU A 196 7.44 1.75 -3.38
N PRO A 197 8.20 2.36 -2.43
CA PRO A 197 8.09 3.79 -2.15
C PRO A 197 8.20 4.71 -3.37
N THR A 198 9.23 4.52 -4.21
CA THR A 198 9.39 5.30 -5.44
C THR A 198 8.21 5.13 -6.39
N SER A 199 7.80 3.89 -6.66
CA SER A 199 6.66 3.64 -7.55
C SER A 199 5.37 4.24 -7.01
N ASN A 200 5.09 4.10 -5.72
CA ASN A 200 3.90 4.65 -5.08
C ASN A 200 3.86 6.19 -5.18
N ILE A 201 4.95 6.86 -4.81
CA ILE A 201 5.04 8.33 -4.81
C ILE A 201 4.97 8.88 -6.25
N VAL A 202 5.67 8.25 -7.20
CA VAL A 202 5.61 8.66 -8.62
C VAL A 202 4.22 8.46 -9.20
N ALA A 203 3.58 7.31 -8.94
CA ALA A 203 2.22 7.05 -9.41
C ALA A 203 1.21 8.04 -8.80
N ALA A 204 1.34 8.39 -7.52
CA ALA A 204 0.47 9.38 -6.88
C ALA A 204 0.62 10.76 -7.52
N ALA A 205 1.87 11.16 -7.80
CA ALA A 205 2.16 12.41 -8.49
C ALA A 205 1.61 12.42 -9.93
N MET A 206 1.70 11.29 -10.65
CA MET A 206 1.13 11.16 -11.99
C MET A 206 -0.39 11.29 -11.95
N TYR A 207 -1.04 10.61 -11.01
CA TYR A 207 -2.48 10.65 -10.84
C TYR A 207 -2.95 12.07 -10.50
N LEU A 208 -2.30 12.72 -9.52
CA LEU A 208 -2.62 14.10 -9.15
C LEU A 208 -2.44 15.09 -10.31
N ALA A 209 -1.37 14.96 -11.10
CA ALA A 209 -1.15 15.80 -12.28
C ALA A 209 -2.23 15.61 -13.34
N LYS A 210 -2.72 14.37 -13.52
CA LYS A 210 -3.85 14.07 -14.42
C LYS A 210 -5.15 14.70 -13.93
N GLN A 211 -5.46 14.57 -12.63
CA GLN A 211 -6.62 15.23 -12.04
C GLN A 211 -6.55 16.75 -12.18
N LYS A 212 -5.37 17.34 -11.97
CA LYS A 212 -5.17 18.77 -12.18
C LYS A 212 -5.35 19.18 -13.63
N GLY A 213 -4.84 18.40 -14.57
CA GLY A 213 -5.01 18.66 -16.00
C GLY A 213 -6.46 18.59 -16.44
N GLN A 214 -7.27 17.73 -15.80
CA GLN A 214 -8.69 17.57 -16.08
C GLN A 214 -9.55 18.67 -15.45
N PHE A 215 -9.29 19.02 -14.19
CA PHE A 215 -10.17 19.86 -13.38
C PHE A 215 -9.63 21.27 -13.09
N GLY A 216 -8.35 21.54 -13.35
CA GLY A 216 -7.71 22.82 -13.07
C GLY A 216 -7.43 23.05 -11.58
N GLY A 217 -7.51 24.32 -11.15
CA GLY A 217 -7.32 24.74 -9.74
C GLY A 217 -5.86 24.82 -9.30
N THR A 218 -5.64 24.96 -7.98
CA THR A 218 -4.35 24.83 -7.30
C THR A 218 -4.03 23.36 -7.00
N TRP A 219 -2.78 23.03 -6.66
CA TRP A 219 -2.41 21.65 -6.32
C TRP A 219 -3.14 21.13 -5.07
N ASP A 220 -3.32 21.98 -4.07
CA ASP A 220 -4.09 21.67 -2.87
C ASP A 220 -5.55 21.36 -3.18
N GLU A 221 -6.21 22.20 -3.98
CA GLU A 221 -7.61 21.97 -4.40
C GLU A 221 -7.73 20.65 -5.17
N THR A 222 -6.80 20.37 -6.09
CA THR A 222 -6.79 19.09 -6.80
C THR A 222 -6.63 17.91 -5.84
N TYR A 223 -5.74 18.01 -4.86
CA TYR A 223 -5.55 16.93 -3.88
C TYR A 223 -6.82 16.69 -3.07
N TYR A 224 -7.41 17.72 -2.47
CA TYR A 224 -8.59 17.55 -1.63
C TYR A 224 -9.83 17.14 -2.40
N ASN A 225 -10.05 17.72 -3.58
CA ASN A 225 -11.33 17.58 -4.29
C ASN A 225 -11.33 16.47 -5.33
N HIS A 226 -10.17 16.04 -5.82
CA HIS A 226 -10.11 15.13 -6.99
C HIS A 226 -9.14 13.97 -6.82
N TYR A 227 -8.21 14.04 -5.86
CA TYR A 227 -7.39 12.89 -5.46
C TYR A 227 -8.08 12.10 -4.34
N GLN A 228 -8.50 12.77 -3.26
CA GLN A 228 -9.15 12.10 -2.13
C GLN A 228 -10.61 11.72 -2.40
N ASP A 229 -11.31 12.50 -3.22
CA ASP A 229 -12.68 12.21 -3.66
C ASP A 229 -12.82 12.40 -5.18
N PRO A 230 -12.38 11.43 -6.00
CA PRO A 230 -12.40 11.54 -7.45
C PRO A 230 -13.82 11.61 -8.05
N SER A 231 -14.87 11.55 -7.22
CA SER A 231 -16.26 11.64 -7.66
C SER A 231 -16.86 13.05 -7.56
N LEU A 232 -16.16 14.00 -6.93
CA LEU A 232 -16.67 15.36 -6.79
C LEU A 232 -16.74 16.07 -8.16
N PRO A 233 -17.90 16.69 -8.48
CA PRO A 233 -18.02 17.51 -9.67
C PRO A 233 -17.25 18.83 -9.53
N ASP A 234 -16.93 19.46 -10.66
CA ASP A 234 -16.30 20.77 -10.74
C ASP A 234 -17.04 21.80 -9.85
N ALA A 235 -16.27 22.56 -9.06
CA ALA A 235 -16.79 23.65 -8.22
C ALA A 235 -17.07 24.92 -9.03
#